data_AF-A0A932AU06-F1
#
_entry.id   AF-A0A932AU06-F1
#
_cell.length_a   1.000
_cell.length_b   1.000
_cell.length_c   1.000
_cell.angle_alpha   90.00
_cell.angle_beta   90.00
_cell.angle_gamma   90.00
#
_symmetry.space_group_name_H-M   'P 1'
#
loop_
_entity.id
_entity.type
_entity.pdbx_description
1 polymer ?
#
loop_
_entity_poly.entity_id
_entity_poly.type
_entity_poly.pdbx_seq_one_letter_code
_entity_poly.pdbx_strand_id
1 'polypeptide(L)'
;MPKTAIPANPISMPSLGRRALLVGAATAAASAFVPAAASAPHDSRLAALERAFDAALAEYEAAQWHYNACEQRFFAACPDPPAILTCDGPLAKLLCNDWSWVNARDLQWLLRQPKQRRLRKAARAALPVAKAYEAEIRRVKRACGLAAAEVAQVAAMDCLHELSERIAGVPARALADLAVKARVVRRWAAPEWWNDAGPAELLARQVLDAVMGLAAGK
;
A
#
# COMPACT_ATOMS: atom_id res chain seq x y z
N MET A 1 -13.77 -4.90 -35.16
CA MET A 1 -12.34 -5.28 -35.00
C MET A 1 -12.03 -5.46 -33.53
N PRO A 2 -11.44 -6.58 -33.11
CA PRO A 2 -11.24 -6.86 -31.69
C PRO A 2 -10.20 -5.90 -31.10
N LYS A 3 -10.59 -5.19 -30.03
CA LYS A 3 -9.72 -4.34 -29.20
C LYS A 3 -8.62 -5.23 -28.61
N THR A 4 -7.41 -5.16 -29.15
CA THR A 4 -6.24 -5.73 -28.48
C THR A 4 -5.86 -4.76 -27.38
N ALA A 5 -6.35 -5.04 -26.16
CA ALA A 5 -5.94 -4.34 -24.97
C ALA A 5 -4.40 -4.39 -24.87
N ILE A 6 -3.80 -3.22 -24.71
CA ILE A 6 -2.43 -3.11 -24.20
C ILE A 6 -2.47 -3.80 -22.83
N PRO A 7 -1.55 -4.73 -22.50
CA PRO A 7 -1.50 -5.26 -21.16
C PRO A 7 -1.31 -4.07 -20.23
N ALA A 8 -2.33 -3.77 -19.41
CA ALA A 8 -2.12 -2.98 -18.23
C ALA A 8 -0.89 -3.58 -17.55
N ASN A 9 0.10 -2.75 -17.25
CA ASN A 9 1.13 -3.11 -16.30
C ASN A 9 0.36 -3.69 -15.11
N PRO A 10 0.53 -4.98 -14.74
CA PRO A 10 -0.19 -5.51 -13.61
C PRO A 10 0.35 -4.73 -12.42
N ILE A 11 -0.35 -3.66 -12.04
CA ILE A 11 -0.54 -3.35 -10.64
C ILE A 11 -1.08 -4.67 -10.12
N SER A 12 -0.18 -5.42 -9.48
CA SER A 12 -0.45 -6.71 -8.89
C SER A 12 -1.81 -6.60 -8.21
N MET A 13 -2.81 -7.33 -8.71
CA MET A 13 -4.10 -7.35 -8.03
C MET A 13 -3.81 -7.76 -6.58
N PRO A 14 -4.29 -7.01 -5.58
CA PRO A 14 -4.15 -7.42 -4.20
C PRO A 14 -4.80 -8.79 -4.09
N SER A 15 -3.99 -9.78 -3.76
CA SER A 15 -4.43 -11.14 -3.57
C SER A 15 -5.48 -11.15 -2.46
N LEU A 16 -6.75 -11.29 -2.84
CA LEU A 16 -7.85 -11.65 -1.94
C LEU A 16 -7.64 -13.03 -1.26
N GLY A 17 -6.56 -13.75 -1.57
CA GLY A 17 -6.18 -15.01 -0.95
C GLY A 17 -5.33 -14.81 0.31
N ARG A 18 -5.73 -15.47 1.41
CA ARG A 18 -5.13 -15.54 2.77
C ARG A 18 -5.67 -14.57 3.82
N ARG A 19 -5.79 -13.27 3.57
CA ARG A 19 -6.20 -12.29 4.63
C ARG A 19 -7.66 -12.44 5.06
N ALA A 20 -8.60 -12.66 4.14
CA ALA A 20 -10.02 -12.91 4.46
C ALA A 20 -10.24 -14.24 5.21
N LEU A 21 -9.34 -15.21 5.03
CA LEU A 21 -9.40 -16.53 5.67
C LEU A 21 -8.89 -16.48 7.14
N LEU A 22 -7.94 -15.60 7.44
CA LEU A 22 -7.45 -15.38 8.81
C LEU A 22 -8.45 -14.61 9.68
N VAL A 23 -9.19 -13.67 9.10
CA VAL A 23 -10.27 -12.95 9.80
C VAL A 23 -11.45 -13.87 10.12
N GLY A 24 -11.80 -14.79 9.20
CA GLY A 24 -12.89 -15.75 9.40
C GLY A 24 -12.61 -16.82 10.46
N ALA A 25 -11.35 -17.14 10.74
CA ALA A 25 -10.99 -18.11 11.78
C ALA A 25 -10.98 -17.51 13.20
N ALA A 26 -10.80 -16.19 13.34
CA ALA A 26 -10.75 -15.52 14.63
C ALA A 26 -12.15 -15.36 15.28
N THR A 27 -13.21 -15.26 14.49
CA THR A 27 -14.60 -15.11 14.97
C THR A 27 -15.20 -16.40 15.53
N ALA A 28 -14.81 -17.56 15.03
CA ALA A 28 -15.39 -18.84 15.46
C ALA A 28 -14.85 -19.34 16.82
N ALA A 29 -13.70 -18.82 17.29
CA ALA A 29 -13.08 -19.25 18.54
C ALA A 29 -13.51 -18.42 19.77
N ALA A 30 -14.14 -17.25 19.57
CA ALA A 30 -14.46 -16.33 20.67
C ALA A 30 -15.75 -16.66 21.43
N SER A 31 -16.59 -17.58 20.94
CA SER A 31 -17.90 -17.87 21.52
C SER A 31 -17.98 -19.15 22.37
N ALA A 32 -16.88 -19.88 22.58
CA ALA A 32 -16.93 -21.19 23.25
C ALA A 32 -16.27 -21.29 24.65
N PHE A 33 -15.53 -20.28 25.12
CA PHE A 33 -14.74 -20.35 26.37
C PHE A 33 -14.57 -18.91 26.91
N VAL A 34 -14.84 -18.50 28.15
CA VAL A 34 -14.53 -19.10 29.46
C VAL A 34 -15.33 -18.37 30.57
N PRO A 35 -15.79 -19.08 31.61
CA PRO A 35 -16.11 -18.52 32.93
C PRO A 35 -14.81 -18.24 33.75
N ALA A 36 -14.67 -17.00 34.24
CA ALA A 36 -13.76 -16.56 35.33
C ALA A 36 -12.39 -17.25 35.44
N ALA A 37 -11.46 -16.95 34.52
CA ALA A 37 -10.04 -17.28 34.70
C ALA A 37 -9.35 -16.18 35.53
N ALA A 38 -8.71 -16.57 36.63
CA ALA A 38 -7.74 -15.74 37.35
C ALA A 38 -6.73 -15.15 36.36
N SER A 39 -6.32 -13.89 36.55
CA SER A 39 -5.44 -13.16 35.62
C SER A 39 -4.10 -13.90 35.48
N ALA A 40 -4.01 -14.79 34.49
CA ALA A 40 -2.75 -15.40 34.14
C ALA A 40 -1.77 -14.27 33.77
N PRO A 41 -0.52 -14.32 34.24
CA PRO A 41 0.46 -13.28 33.95
C PRO A 41 0.65 -13.14 32.44
N HIS A 42 0.60 -11.90 31.98
CA HIS A 42 0.79 -11.54 30.57
C HIS A 42 2.16 -12.00 30.05
N ASP A 43 2.22 -12.57 28.85
CA ASP A 43 3.47 -13.04 28.28
C ASP A 43 4.43 -11.85 28.05
N SER A 44 5.51 -11.80 28.83
CA SER A 44 6.55 -10.77 28.75
C SER A 44 7.15 -10.59 27.35
N ARG A 45 7.18 -11.66 26.53
CA ARG A 45 7.62 -11.60 25.14
C ARG A 45 6.63 -10.84 24.27
N LEU A 46 5.34 -11.09 24.45
CA LEU A 46 4.28 -10.42 23.70
C LEU A 46 4.22 -8.93 24.07
N ALA A 47 4.38 -8.61 25.36
CA ALA A 47 4.51 -7.23 25.82
C ALA A 47 5.73 -6.52 25.21
N ALA A 48 6.87 -7.21 25.05
CA ALA A 48 8.05 -6.65 24.41
C ALA A 48 7.84 -6.41 22.91
N LEU A 49 7.16 -7.33 22.21
CA LEU A 49 6.80 -7.17 20.81
C LEU A 49 5.79 -6.03 20.60
N GLU A 50 4.82 -5.86 21.50
CA GLU A 50 3.89 -4.73 21.46
C GLU A 50 4.62 -3.39 21.55
N ARG A 51 5.55 -3.24 22.49
CA ARG A 51 6.38 -2.02 22.58
C ARG A 51 7.21 -1.78 21.33
N ALA A 52 7.79 -2.83 20.75
CA ALA A 52 8.55 -2.72 19.50
C ALA A 52 7.66 -2.31 18.33
N PHE A 53 6.44 -2.85 18.26
CA PHE A 53 5.43 -2.48 17.27
C PHE A 53 5.03 -1.01 17.41
N ASP A 54 4.77 -0.53 18.62
CA ASP A 54 4.42 0.87 18.87
C ASP A 54 5.55 1.83 18.50
N ALA A 55 6.81 1.46 18.76
CA ALA A 55 7.97 2.23 18.32
C ALA A 55 8.08 2.27 16.78
N ALA A 56 7.94 1.12 16.11
CA ALA A 56 7.96 1.04 14.65
C ALA A 56 6.79 1.82 14.01
N LEU A 57 5.63 1.87 14.68
CA LEU A 57 4.48 2.63 14.22
C LEU A 57 4.77 4.14 14.23
N ALA A 58 5.37 4.63 15.32
CA ALA A 58 5.81 6.02 15.39
C ALA A 58 6.86 6.36 14.32
N GLU A 59 7.80 5.45 14.04
CA GLU A 59 8.78 5.62 12.97
C GLU A 59 8.13 5.67 11.58
N TYR A 60 7.16 4.80 11.32
CA TYR A 60 6.37 4.84 10.08
C TYR A 60 5.57 6.13 9.95
N GLU A 61 4.90 6.60 10.99
CA GLU A 61 4.14 7.85 10.96
C GLU A 61 5.05 9.05 10.65
N ALA A 62 6.25 9.09 11.25
CA ALA A 62 7.25 10.10 10.94
C ALA A 62 7.76 9.99 9.48
N ALA A 63 8.02 8.79 8.99
CA ALA A 63 8.46 8.54 7.61
C ALA A 63 7.36 8.91 6.60
N GLN A 64 6.10 8.59 6.89
CA GLN A 64 4.92 8.95 6.10
C GLN A 64 4.75 10.46 6.03
N TRP A 65 4.87 11.17 7.17
CA TRP A 65 4.79 12.63 7.19
C TRP A 65 5.90 13.24 6.33
N HIS A 66 7.13 12.73 6.44
CA HIS A 66 8.25 13.19 5.62
C HIS A 66 8.04 12.90 4.13
N TYR A 67 7.56 11.70 3.78
CA TYR A 67 7.17 11.34 2.42
C TYR A 67 6.14 12.31 1.85
N ASN A 68 5.05 12.57 2.59
CA ASN A 68 4.00 13.50 2.17
C ASN A 68 4.55 14.91 1.92
N ALA A 69 5.44 15.40 2.78
CA ALA A 69 6.10 16.70 2.60
C ALA A 69 7.05 16.73 1.38
N CYS A 70 7.75 15.64 1.07
CA CYS A 70 8.54 15.49 -0.15
C CYS A 70 7.66 15.43 -1.41
N GLU A 71 6.54 14.73 -1.32
CA GLU A 71 5.60 14.53 -2.41
C GLU A 71 4.89 15.84 -2.78
N GLN A 72 4.44 16.62 -1.79
CA GLN A 72 3.89 17.96 -2.01
C GLN A 72 4.89 18.87 -2.73
N ARG A 73 6.16 18.89 -2.29
CA ARG A 73 7.21 19.65 -2.96
C ARG A 73 7.49 19.15 -4.38
N PHE A 74 7.44 17.85 -4.60
CA PHE A 74 7.60 17.26 -5.92
C PHE A 74 6.48 17.71 -6.85
N PHE A 75 5.21 17.58 -6.44
CA PHE A 75 4.08 18.00 -7.28
C PHE A 75 4.05 19.51 -7.54
N ALA A 76 4.45 20.33 -6.55
CA ALA A 76 4.58 21.78 -6.75
C ALA A 76 5.68 22.17 -7.75
N ALA A 77 6.73 21.34 -7.88
CA ALA A 77 7.86 21.60 -8.76
C ALA A 77 7.82 20.79 -10.08
N CYS A 78 6.83 19.89 -10.22
CA CYS A 78 6.72 18.98 -11.34
C CYS A 78 6.27 19.76 -12.60
N PRO A 79 7.03 19.73 -13.71
CA PRO A 79 6.57 20.35 -14.94
C PRO A 79 5.38 19.58 -15.53
N ASP A 80 4.47 20.31 -16.16
CA ASP A 80 3.37 19.72 -16.91
C ASP A 80 3.92 18.81 -18.03
N PRO A 81 3.28 17.65 -18.29
CA PRO A 81 3.64 16.82 -19.41
C PRO A 81 3.47 17.58 -20.74
N PRO A 82 4.45 17.53 -21.66
CA PRO A 82 4.30 18.11 -22.99
C PRO A 82 3.08 17.52 -23.72
N ALA A 83 2.28 18.35 -24.39
CA ALA A 83 1.03 17.94 -25.05
C ALA A 83 1.18 16.76 -26.03
N ILE A 84 2.35 16.59 -26.66
CA ILE A 84 2.64 15.43 -27.53
C ILE A 84 2.56 14.07 -26.79
N LEU A 85 2.68 14.08 -25.46
CA LEU A 85 2.62 12.90 -24.59
C LEU A 85 1.25 12.70 -23.92
N THR A 86 0.32 13.65 -24.01
CA THR A 86 -0.98 13.63 -23.30
C THR A 86 -2.14 13.21 -24.22
N CYS A 87 -3.37 13.31 -23.71
CA CYS A 87 -4.60 13.08 -24.47
C CYS A 87 -4.87 14.11 -25.57
N ASP A 88 -4.13 15.23 -25.59
CA ASP A 88 -4.13 16.21 -26.69
C ASP A 88 -3.16 15.83 -27.82
N GLY A 89 -2.30 14.84 -27.56
CA GLY A 89 -1.23 14.43 -28.44
C GLY A 89 -1.66 13.46 -29.56
N PRO A 90 -0.79 13.24 -30.56
CA PRO A 90 -1.05 12.28 -31.64
C PRO A 90 -1.14 10.81 -31.18
N LEU A 91 -0.83 10.55 -29.91
CA LEU A 91 -0.85 9.23 -29.27
C LEU A 91 -1.96 9.07 -28.23
N ALA A 92 -2.87 10.06 -28.11
CA ALA A 92 -3.95 10.10 -27.13
C ALA A 92 -4.73 8.80 -26.98
N LYS A 93 -5.06 8.14 -28.10
CA LYS A 93 -5.81 6.88 -28.14
C LYS A 93 -5.14 5.68 -27.42
N LEU A 94 -3.90 5.83 -26.98
CA LEU A 94 -3.17 4.81 -26.21
C LEU A 94 -3.34 5.01 -24.70
N LEU A 95 -3.85 6.17 -24.28
CA LEU A 95 -4.02 6.55 -22.88
C LEU A 95 -5.38 6.09 -22.38
N CYS A 96 -5.43 5.69 -21.11
CA CYS A 96 -6.65 5.20 -20.47
C CYS A 96 -7.50 6.32 -19.85
N ASN A 97 -6.92 7.49 -19.58
CA ASN A 97 -7.58 8.66 -19.02
C ASN A 97 -6.74 9.93 -19.27
N ASP A 98 -7.31 11.09 -18.93
CA ASP A 98 -6.71 12.42 -19.15
C ASP A 98 -5.49 12.72 -18.26
N TRP A 99 -5.30 11.94 -17.20
CA TRP A 99 -4.18 12.08 -16.26
C TRP A 99 -2.96 11.25 -16.66
N SER A 100 -3.07 10.45 -17.71
CA SER A 100 -2.00 9.58 -18.19
C SER A 100 -1.15 10.27 -19.24
N TRP A 101 0.14 9.96 -19.29
CA TRP A 101 1.02 10.35 -20.39
C TRP A 101 1.83 9.16 -20.91
N VAL A 102 2.22 9.20 -22.18
CA VAL A 102 3.00 8.12 -22.79
C VAL A 102 4.46 8.22 -22.36
N ASN A 103 4.98 7.17 -21.73
CA ASN A 103 6.39 7.10 -21.31
C ASN A 103 7.31 6.55 -22.43
N ALA A 104 8.62 6.74 -22.28
CA ALA A 104 9.62 6.36 -23.26
C ALA A 104 9.69 4.83 -23.47
N ARG A 105 9.39 4.03 -22.44
CA ARG A 105 9.34 2.56 -22.54
C ARG A 105 8.21 2.10 -23.45
N ASP A 106 7.02 2.68 -23.29
CA ASP A 106 5.85 2.36 -24.11
C ASP A 106 6.04 2.78 -25.56
N LEU A 107 6.68 3.93 -25.79
CA LEU A 107 7.08 4.37 -27.14
C LEU A 107 8.07 3.39 -27.78
N GLN A 108 9.09 2.93 -27.04
CA GLN A 108 10.04 1.94 -27.55
C GLN A 108 9.36 0.61 -27.86
N TRP A 109 8.46 0.15 -27.00
CA TRP A 109 7.65 -1.02 -27.26
C TRP A 109 6.83 -0.85 -28.53
N LEU A 110 6.13 0.27 -28.69
CA LEU A 110 5.29 0.58 -29.84
C LEU A 110 6.08 0.58 -31.16
N LEU A 111 7.31 1.11 -31.14
CA LEU A 111 8.20 1.12 -32.31
C LEU A 111 8.61 -0.30 -32.74
N ARG A 112 8.70 -1.25 -31.81
CA ARG A 112 9.00 -2.66 -32.10
C ARG A 112 7.79 -3.41 -32.66
N GLN A 113 6.57 -2.95 -32.40
CA GLN A 113 5.35 -3.65 -32.85
C GLN A 113 5.08 -3.46 -34.35
N PRO A 114 5.03 -4.54 -35.17
CA PRO A 114 4.71 -4.44 -36.60
C PRO A 114 3.28 -3.96 -36.85
N LYS A 115 2.34 -4.35 -35.98
CA LYS A 115 0.92 -3.99 -36.09
C LYS A 115 0.66 -2.49 -35.88
N GLN A 116 1.60 -1.78 -35.26
CA GLN A 116 1.48 -0.35 -34.92
C GLN A 116 2.14 0.57 -35.95
N ARG A 117 2.33 0.13 -37.21
CA ARG A 117 2.97 0.92 -38.28
C ARG A 117 2.42 2.34 -38.41
N ARG A 118 1.09 2.52 -38.27
CA ARG A 118 0.43 3.84 -38.37
C ARG A 118 0.86 4.83 -37.29
N LEU A 119 1.34 4.35 -36.13
CA LEU A 119 1.76 5.18 -35.00
C LEU A 119 3.27 5.42 -34.93
N ARG A 120 4.07 4.76 -35.78
CA ARG A 120 5.54 4.83 -35.71
C ARG A 120 6.09 6.23 -35.92
N LYS A 121 5.50 7.01 -36.84
CA LYS A 121 5.94 8.39 -37.10
C LYS A 121 5.76 9.25 -35.84
N ALA A 122 4.57 9.21 -35.24
CA ALA A 122 4.26 9.91 -33.99
C ALA A 122 5.14 9.42 -32.83
N ALA A 123 5.32 8.11 -32.67
CA ALA A 123 6.14 7.57 -31.60
C ALA A 123 7.63 7.90 -31.73
N ARG A 124 8.18 7.97 -32.95
CA ARG A 124 9.57 8.44 -33.18
C ARG A 124 9.74 9.91 -32.79
N ALA A 125 8.75 10.75 -33.11
CA ALA A 125 8.78 12.17 -32.75
C ALA A 125 8.62 12.38 -31.23
N ALA A 126 7.75 11.60 -30.58
CA ALA A 126 7.48 11.71 -29.15
C ALA A 126 8.60 11.13 -28.27
N LEU A 127 9.35 10.12 -28.74
CA LEU A 127 10.37 9.42 -27.94
C LEU A 127 11.45 10.34 -27.32
N PRO A 128 12.11 11.25 -28.07
CA PRO A 128 13.08 12.16 -27.46
C PRO A 128 12.43 13.10 -26.44
N VAL A 129 11.20 13.55 -26.67
CA VAL A 129 10.44 14.41 -25.74
C VAL A 129 10.14 13.66 -24.44
N ALA A 130 9.65 12.41 -24.54
CA ALA A 130 9.40 11.57 -23.37
C ALA A 130 10.68 11.33 -22.55
N LYS A 131 11.81 11.04 -23.21
CA LYS A 131 13.09 10.87 -22.52
C LYS A 131 13.56 12.13 -21.79
N ALA A 132 13.41 13.30 -22.42
CA ALA A 132 13.77 14.57 -21.83
C ALA A 132 12.88 14.88 -20.62
N TYR A 133 11.57 14.71 -20.78
CA TYR A 133 10.59 14.88 -19.71
C TYR A 133 10.87 13.94 -18.52
N GLU A 134 11.08 12.65 -18.75
CA GLU A 134 11.43 11.70 -17.69
C GLU A 134 12.77 11.99 -17.01
N ALA A 135 13.75 12.53 -17.75
CA ALA A 135 15.00 12.97 -17.15
C ALA A 135 14.78 14.16 -16.21
N GLU A 136 13.91 15.08 -16.60
CA GLU A 136 13.53 16.23 -15.80
C GLU A 136 12.72 15.82 -14.55
N ILE A 137 11.72 14.96 -14.69
CA ILE A 137 10.98 14.38 -13.55
C ILE A 137 11.94 13.70 -12.56
N ARG A 138 12.92 12.93 -13.06
CA ARG A 138 13.94 12.32 -12.18
C ARG A 138 14.83 13.36 -11.50
N ARG A 139 15.13 14.48 -12.16
CA ARG A 139 15.89 15.59 -11.56
C ARG A 139 15.10 16.22 -10.42
N VAL A 140 13.83 16.57 -10.66
CA VAL A 140 12.93 17.14 -9.65
C VAL A 140 12.73 16.16 -8.49
N LYS A 141 12.45 14.88 -8.77
CA LYS A 141 12.29 13.83 -7.75
C LYS A 141 13.51 13.73 -6.82
N ARG A 142 14.72 13.84 -7.38
CA ARG A 142 15.97 13.88 -6.59
C ARG A 142 16.09 15.17 -5.78
N ALA A 143 15.83 16.33 -6.39
CA ALA A 143 15.92 17.62 -5.72
C ALA A 143 14.97 17.75 -4.53
N CYS A 144 13.78 17.14 -4.61
CA CYS A 144 12.79 17.12 -3.53
C CYS A 144 13.07 16.06 -2.45
N GLY A 145 14.06 15.18 -2.64
CA GLY A 145 14.36 14.07 -1.72
C GLY A 145 13.31 12.95 -1.72
N LEU A 146 12.35 12.96 -2.66
CA LEU A 146 11.21 12.05 -2.65
C LEU A 146 11.62 10.57 -2.76
N ALA A 147 12.64 10.26 -3.55
CA ALA A 147 13.12 8.87 -3.67
C ALA A 147 13.68 8.30 -2.36
N ALA A 148 14.37 9.13 -1.57
CA ALA A 148 14.89 8.70 -0.27
C ALA A 148 13.77 8.54 0.76
N ALA A 149 12.80 9.47 0.76
CA ALA A 149 11.64 9.41 1.64
C ALA A 149 10.76 8.18 1.35
N GLU A 150 10.53 7.86 0.07
CA GLU A 150 9.81 6.65 -0.37
C GLU A 150 10.50 5.37 0.15
N VAL A 151 11.83 5.27 0.01
CA VAL A 151 12.59 4.12 0.55
C VAL A 151 12.45 4.02 2.07
N ALA A 152 12.55 5.13 2.79
CA ALA A 152 12.42 5.14 4.25
C ALA A 152 11.01 4.73 4.71
N GLN A 153 9.97 5.23 4.03
CA GLN A 153 8.57 4.87 4.30
C GLN A 153 8.32 3.37 4.05
N VAL A 154 8.79 2.83 2.91
CA VAL A 154 8.67 1.40 2.59
C VAL A 154 9.39 0.55 3.63
N ALA A 155 10.62 0.92 4.03
CA ALA A 155 11.36 0.19 5.06
C ALA A 155 10.63 0.18 6.42
N ALA A 156 10.01 1.30 6.82
CA ALA A 156 9.21 1.37 8.03
C ALA A 156 7.94 0.50 7.94
N MET A 157 7.28 0.46 6.78
CA MET A 157 6.14 -0.41 6.50
C MET A 157 6.52 -1.89 6.56
N ASP A 158 7.67 -2.28 6.00
CA ASP A 158 8.18 -3.65 6.05
C ASP A 158 8.47 -4.07 7.50
N CYS A 159 9.10 -3.19 8.30
CA CYS A 159 9.36 -3.42 9.73
C CYS A 159 8.05 -3.65 10.51
N LEU A 160 7.02 -2.83 10.27
CA LEU A 160 5.70 -3.01 10.88
C LEU A 160 5.06 -4.34 10.48
N HIS A 161 5.17 -4.70 9.21
CA HIS A 161 4.67 -5.98 8.73
C HIS A 161 5.37 -7.15 9.43
N GLU A 162 6.70 -7.16 9.50
CA GLU A 162 7.47 -8.22 10.19
C GLU A 162 7.09 -8.33 11.67
N LEU A 163 6.96 -7.20 12.38
CA LEU A 163 6.53 -7.20 13.79
C LEU A 163 5.10 -7.71 13.95
N SER A 164 4.19 -7.34 13.04
CA SER A 164 2.82 -7.84 13.06
C SER A 164 2.74 -9.37 12.88
N GLU A 165 3.56 -9.94 11.97
CA GLU A 165 3.67 -11.39 11.75
C GLU A 165 4.26 -12.09 12.98
N ARG A 166 5.28 -11.51 13.61
CA ARG A 166 5.87 -12.04 14.85
C ARG A 166 4.87 -12.05 16.01
N ILE A 167 4.07 -11.00 16.16
CA ILE A 167 3.01 -10.90 17.17
C ILE A 167 1.91 -11.94 16.88
N ALA A 168 1.48 -12.04 15.63
CA ALA A 168 0.48 -13.02 15.21
C ALA A 168 0.93 -14.47 15.51
N GLY A 169 2.21 -14.77 15.31
CA GLY A 169 2.80 -16.09 15.55
C GLY A 169 2.98 -16.49 17.03
N VAL A 170 2.95 -15.55 17.98
CA VAL A 170 3.07 -15.89 19.42
C VAL A 170 1.76 -16.51 19.91
N PRO A 171 1.72 -17.74 20.48
CA PRO A 171 0.48 -18.30 21.00
C PRO A 171 -0.13 -17.42 22.09
N ALA A 172 -1.43 -17.10 21.98
CA ALA A 172 -2.14 -16.37 23.02
C ALA A 172 -2.61 -17.36 24.10
N ARG A 173 -2.15 -17.19 25.34
CA ARG A 173 -2.49 -18.07 26.47
C ARG A 173 -3.51 -17.44 27.42
N ALA A 174 -3.73 -16.14 27.30
CA ALA A 174 -4.70 -15.36 28.06
C ALA A 174 -5.47 -14.37 27.18
N LEU A 175 -6.59 -13.84 27.70
CA LEU A 175 -7.36 -12.77 27.05
C LEU A 175 -6.50 -11.51 26.81
N ALA A 176 -5.59 -11.18 27.74
CA ALA A 176 -4.66 -10.07 27.58
C ALA A 176 -3.78 -10.23 26.33
N ASP A 177 -3.34 -11.45 26.01
CA ASP A 177 -2.52 -11.71 24.83
C ASP A 177 -3.33 -11.55 23.54
N LEU A 178 -4.59 -12.01 23.55
CA LEU A 178 -5.52 -11.78 22.43
C LEU A 178 -5.79 -10.29 22.24
N ALA A 179 -5.91 -9.51 23.32
CA ALA A 179 -6.10 -8.07 23.26
C ALA A 179 -4.90 -7.34 22.63
N VAL A 180 -3.66 -7.76 22.93
CA VAL A 180 -2.47 -7.21 22.25
C VAL A 180 -2.54 -7.45 20.74
N LYS A 181 -2.82 -8.69 20.31
CA LYS A 181 -2.95 -9.02 18.89
C LYS A 181 -4.07 -8.21 18.23
N ALA A 182 -5.20 -8.07 18.92
CA ALA A 182 -6.34 -7.27 18.46
C ALA A 182 -5.95 -5.80 18.23
N ARG A 183 -5.23 -5.19 19.18
CA ARG A 183 -4.73 -3.81 19.06
C ARG A 183 -3.82 -3.64 17.85
N VAL A 184 -2.87 -4.57 17.66
CA VAL A 184 -1.91 -4.53 16.55
C VAL A 184 -2.61 -4.63 15.20
N VAL A 185 -3.53 -5.60 15.05
CA VAL A 185 -4.34 -5.73 13.83
C VAL A 185 -5.16 -4.46 13.60
N ARG A 186 -5.84 -3.93 14.62
CA ARG A 186 -6.65 -2.73 14.49
C ARG A 186 -5.84 -1.50 14.07
N ARG A 187 -4.65 -1.30 14.63
CA ARG A 187 -3.77 -0.16 14.29
C ARG A 187 -3.18 -0.29 12.89
N TRP A 188 -2.82 -1.51 12.47
CA TRP A 188 -2.16 -1.73 11.17
C TRP A 188 -3.12 -1.92 9.99
N ALA A 189 -4.30 -2.50 10.21
CA ALA A 189 -5.25 -2.83 9.14
C ALA A 189 -6.03 -1.62 8.60
N ALA A 190 -5.89 -0.43 9.19
CA ALA A 190 -6.70 0.74 8.83
C ALA A 190 -5.92 1.98 8.33
N PRO A 191 -5.00 1.89 7.35
CA PRO A 191 -4.62 3.08 6.58
C PRO A 191 -5.83 3.63 5.81
N GLU A 192 -6.05 4.95 5.89
CA GLU A 192 -7.16 5.65 5.22
C GLU A 192 -7.18 5.50 3.68
N TRP A 193 -6.07 5.10 3.05
CA TRP A 193 -6.02 4.83 1.62
C TRP A 193 -6.60 3.44 1.24
N TRP A 194 -7.02 2.65 2.23
CA TRP A 194 -7.66 1.35 2.08
C TRP A 194 -9.21 1.46 2.10
N ASN A 195 -9.74 2.47 1.40
CA ASN A 195 -11.14 2.95 1.44
C ASN A 195 -12.25 1.94 1.02
N ASP A 196 -11.93 0.68 0.78
CA ASP A 196 -12.89 -0.38 0.46
C ASP A 196 -12.98 -1.42 1.59
N ALA A 197 -13.06 -0.97 2.83
CA ALA A 197 -13.28 -1.85 3.97
C ALA A 197 -14.69 -2.45 3.89
N GLY A 198 -14.80 -3.63 3.27
CA GLY A 198 -16.06 -4.34 3.11
C GLY A 198 -16.67 -4.80 4.45
N PRO A 199 -17.90 -5.36 4.44
CA PRO A 199 -18.61 -5.82 5.64
C PRO A 199 -17.80 -6.78 6.55
N ALA A 200 -16.90 -7.58 5.97
CA ALA A 200 -16.02 -8.49 6.72
C ALA A 200 -15.02 -7.77 7.63
N GLU A 201 -14.58 -6.57 7.26
CA GLU A 201 -13.59 -5.79 7.99
C GLU A 201 -14.23 -5.00 9.15
N LEU A 202 -15.46 -4.52 8.94
CA LEU A 202 -16.33 -4.02 10.01
C LEU A 202 -16.58 -5.09 11.08
N LEU A 203 -16.91 -6.32 10.66
CA LEU A 203 -17.12 -7.44 11.57
C LEU A 203 -15.83 -7.80 12.31
N ALA A 204 -14.68 -7.83 11.62
CA ALA A 204 -13.38 -8.03 12.24
C ALA A 204 -13.14 -7.00 13.35
N ARG A 205 -13.38 -5.73 13.06
CA ARG A 205 -13.21 -4.63 14.00
C ARG A 205 -14.09 -4.77 15.25
N GLN A 206 -15.37 -5.12 15.08
CA GLN A 206 -16.28 -5.37 16.20
C GLN A 206 -15.82 -6.53 17.10
N VAL A 207 -15.29 -7.58 16.49
CA VAL A 207 -14.77 -8.76 17.22
C VAL A 207 -13.50 -8.40 17.98
N LEU A 208 -12.61 -7.62 17.37
CA LEU A 208 -11.43 -7.09 18.05
C LEU A 208 -11.84 -6.20 19.24
N ASP A 209 -12.83 -5.33 19.06
CA ASP A 209 -13.36 -4.47 20.13
C ASP A 209 -13.95 -5.27 21.28
N ALA A 210 -14.69 -6.34 21.00
CA ALA A 210 -15.24 -7.25 22.01
C ALA A 210 -14.12 -7.96 22.80
N VAL A 211 -13.10 -8.48 22.12
CA VAL A 211 -11.93 -9.11 22.76
C VAL A 211 -11.21 -8.12 23.67
N MET A 212 -11.00 -6.88 23.21
CA MET A 212 -10.37 -5.84 24.02
C MET A 212 -11.23 -5.42 25.22
N GLY A 213 -12.55 -5.36 25.06
CA GLY A 213 -13.49 -5.05 26.15
C GLY A 213 -13.48 -6.11 27.26
N LEU A 214 -13.51 -7.40 26.87
CA LEU A 214 -13.46 -8.53 27.81
C LEU A 214 -12.15 -8.56 28.61
N ALA A 215 -11.02 -8.24 27.99
CA ALA A 215 -9.74 -8.16 28.68
C ALA A 215 -9.63 -7.01 29.68
N ALA A 216 -10.44 -5.96 29.53
CA ALA A 216 -10.42 -4.77 30.39
C ALA A 216 -11.29 -4.89 31.66
N GLY A 217 -12.04 -5.99 31.84
CA GLY A 217 -12.80 -6.25 33.06
C GLY A 217 -14.09 -5.44 33.23
N LYS A 218 -14.91 -5.37 32.17
CA LYS A 218 -16.31 -4.94 32.24
C LYS A 218 -17.25 -6.13 32.13
#